data_AF-A0A518LQ62-F1
#
_entry.id   AF-A0A518LQ62-F1
#
_cell.length_a   1.000
_cell.length_b   1.000
_cell.length_c   1.000
_cell.angle_alpha   90.00
_cell.angle_beta   90.00
_cell.angle_gamma   90.00
#
_symmetry.space_group_name_H-M   'P 1'
#
loop_
_entity.id
_entity.type
_entity.pdbx_description
1 polymer ?
#
loop_
_entity_poly.entity_id
_entity_poly.type
_entity_poly.pdbx_seq_one_letter_code
_entity_poly.pdbx_strand_id
1 'polypeptide(L)'
;METGRTIPLATRGAMPRGRHALSEEQWDYAGRRLRLSRREMQISKCIFDDLKESAIGRGLGISPHTVHTHLERLYHKLGVRSRLALVVRVVSEINHAPRTAVQTHSRRPKSL
;
A
#
# COMPACT_ATOMS: atom_id res chain seq x y z
N MET A 1 -30.43 -20.54 -7.61
CA MET A 1 -29.42 -21.28 -8.39
C MET A 1 -28.25 -20.35 -8.63
N GLU A 2 -27.26 -20.45 -7.75
CA GLU A 2 -26.06 -19.61 -7.69
C GLU A 2 -25.17 -19.83 -8.91
N THR A 3 -24.95 -18.77 -9.69
CA THR A 3 -23.76 -18.69 -10.54
C THR A 3 -22.62 -18.19 -9.66
N GLY A 4 -21.84 -19.14 -9.14
CA GLY A 4 -20.64 -18.85 -8.35
C GLY A 4 -19.73 -17.88 -9.11
N ARG A 5 -19.28 -16.83 -8.42
CA ARG A 5 -18.18 -15.98 -8.88
C ARG A 5 -16.94 -16.86 -8.96
N THR A 6 -16.63 -17.35 -10.15
CA THR A 6 -15.34 -17.94 -10.48
C THR A 6 -14.30 -16.84 -10.40
N ILE A 7 -13.60 -16.78 -9.26
CA ILE A 7 -12.30 -16.10 -9.17
C ILE A 7 -11.38 -16.96 -10.04
N PRO A 8 -10.82 -16.44 -11.17
CA PRO A 8 -9.90 -17.22 -11.96
C PRO A 8 -8.73 -17.61 -11.07
N LEU A 9 -8.41 -18.90 -11.03
CA LEU A 9 -7.19 -19.43 -10.41
C LEU A 9 -6.00 -18.87 -11.20
N ALA A 10 -5.61 -17.64 -10.87
CA ALA A 10 -4.47 -16.97 -11.46
C ALA A 10 -3.23 -17.83 -11.21
N THR A 11 -2.53 -18.10 -12.30
CA THR A 11 -1.28 -18.82 -12.45
C THR A 11 -0.38 -18.75 -11.21
N ARG A 12 0.06 -19.91 -10.75
CA ARG A 12 1.12 -20.11 -9.75
C ARG A 12 2.38 -19.35 -10.19
N GLY A 13 2.54 -18.07 -9.81
CA GLY A 13 3.72 -17.29 -10.21
C GLY A 13 3.69 -15.76 -10.05
N ALA A 14 2.56 -15.11 -9.81
CA ALA A 14 2.54 -13.66 -9.56
C ALA A 14 1.64 -13.33 -8.37
N MET A 15 2.18 -13.45 -7.15
CA MET A 15 1.54 -12.84 -6.00
C MET A 15 1.35 -11.35 -6.32
N PRO A 16 0.14 -10.80 -6.20
CA PRO A 16 -0.05 -9.37 -6.35
C PRO A 16 0.85 -8.69 -5.33
N ARG A 17 1.90 -8.05 -5.84
CA ARG A 17 2.84 -7.25 -5.06
C ARG A 17 2.03 -6.28 -4.20
N GLY A 18 2.27 -6.26 -2.90
CA GLY A 18 1.35 -5.59 -1.96
C GLY A 18 1.15 -4.11 -2.25
N ARG A 19 2.04 -3.43 -3.01
CA ARG A 19 1.78 -2.06 -3.47
C ARG A 19 0.51 -1.91 -4.31
N HIS A 20 0.09 -2.97 -5.02
CA HIS A 20 -1.12 -2.98 -5.84
C HIS A 20 -2.39 -3.22 -5.02
N ALA A 21 -2.27 -3.45 -3.71
CA ALA A 21 -3.42 -3.45 -2.80
C ALA A 21 -4.11 -2.07 -2.73
N LEU A 22 -3.40 -1.02 -3.16
CA LEU A 22 -3.90 0.35 -3.28
C LEU A 22 -3.78 0.83 -4.73
N SER A 23 -4.79 1.56 -5.21
CA SER A 23 -4.71 2.25 -6.51
C SER A 23 -3.70 3.41 -6.46
N GLU A 24 -3.26 3.90 -7.62
CA GLU A 24 -2.36 5.07 -7.67
C GLU A 24 -3.01 6.32 -7.06
N GLU A 25 -4.32 6.51 -7.23
CA GLU A 25 -5.08 7.60 -6.58
C GLU A 25 -5.07 7.49 -5.05
N GLN A 26 -5.19 6.26 -4.52
CA GLN A 26 -5.11 6.01 -3.08
C GLN A 26 -3.70 6.27 -2.54
N TRP A 27 -2.65 5.92 -3.29
CA TRP A 27 -1.27 6.26 -2.95
C TRP A 27 -1.02 7.76 -2.92
N ASP A 28 -1.52 8.47 -3.92
CA ASP A 28 -1.44 9.93 -3.99
C ASP A 28 -2.18 10.59 -2.83
N TYR A 29 -3.38 10.08 -2.50
CA TYR A 29 -4.16 10.55 -1.36
C TYR A 29 -3.42 10.34 -0.04
N ALA A 30 -2.95 9.12 0.23
CA ALA A 30 -2.21 8.80 1.44
C ALA A 30 -0.91 9.61 1.54
N GLY A 31 -0.19 9.78 0.42
CA GLY A 31 1.01 10.61 0.33
C GLY A 31 0.75 12.06 0.71
N ARG A 32 -0.33 12.67 0.21
CA ARG A 32 -0.73 14.03 0.59
C ARG A 32 -1.11 14.13 2.06
N ARG A 33 -1.93 13.20 2.57
CA ARG A 33 -2.37 13.21 3.98
C ARG A 33 -1.23 13.02 4.97
N LEU A 34 -0.28 12.14 4.66
CA LEU A 34 0.90 11.87 5.48
C LEU A 34 2.08 12.80 5.17
N ARG A 35 1.92 13.74 4.23
CA ARG A 35 2.96 14.66 3.76
C ARG A 35 4.24 13.94 3.33
N LEU A 36 4.11 12.80 2.66
CA LEU A 36 5.26 12.01 2.18
C LEU A 36 5.94 12.71 1.00
N SER A 37 7.25 12.80 1.06
CA SER A 37 8.09 13.12 -0.10
C SER A 37 8.03 11.99 -1.12
N ARG A 38 8.46 12.27 -2.35
CA ARG A 38 8.56 11.27 -3.42
C ARG A 38 9.37 10.05 -3.00
N ARG A 39 10.47 10.26 -2.26
CA ARG A 39 11.34 9.17 -1.81
C ARG A 39 10.69 8.32 -0.72
N GLU A 40 10.02 8.95 0.23
CA GLU A 40 9.28 8.26 1.29
C GLU A 40 8.12 7.44 0.72
N MET A 41 7.44 7.96 -0.31
CA MET A 41 6.39 7.23 -1.02
C MET A 41 6.95 6.01 -1.76
N GLN A 42 8.07 6.14 -2.48
CA GLN A 42 8.74 5.01 -3.12
C GLN A 42 9.10 3.91 -2.12
N ILE A 43 9.69 4.30 -0.99
CA ILE A 43 10.06 3.35 0.08
C ILE A 43 8.82 2.71 0.67
N SER A 44 7.74 3.46 0.91
CA SER A 44 6.47 2.91 1.40
C SER A 44 5.89 1.87 0.43
N LYS A 45 5.90 2.13 -0.88
CA LYS A 45 5.50 1.16 -1.91
C LYS A 45 6.37 -0.11 -1.88
N CYS A 46 7.68 0.03 -1.77
CA CYS A 46 8.58 -1.12 -1.63
C CYS A 46 8.34 -1.89 -0.32
N ILE A 47 7.97 -1.18 0.75
CA ILE A 47 7.56 -1.84 1.99
C ILE A 47 6.29 -2.64 1.74
N PHE A 48 5.25 -2.10 1.09
CA PHE A 48 4.06 -2.88 0.76
C PHE A 48 4.36 -4.13 -0.09
N ASP A 49 5.40 -4.11 -0.91
CA ASP A 49 5.88 -5.27 -1.69
C ASP A 49 6.66 -6.33 -0.88
N ASP A 50 6.78 -6.17 0.44
CA ASP A 50 7.59 -7.03 1.32
C ASP A 50 9.07 -7.11 0.95
N LEU A 51 9.59 -6.04 0.35
CA LEU A 51 11.00 -5.96 0.02
C LEU A 51 11.85 -5.67 1.26
N LYS A 52 12.97 -6.40 1.37
CA LYS A 52 14.06 -6.15 2.33
C LYS A 52 14.89 -4.95 1.88
N GLU A 53 15.52 -4.25 2.82
CA GLU A 53 16.34 -3.05 2.58
C GLU A 53 17.37 -3.22 1.45
N SER A 54 17.98 -4.41 1.33
CA SER A 54 18.92 -4.71 0.25
C SER A 54 18.28 -4.75 -1.14
N ALA A 55 17.06 -5.28 -1.26
CA ALA A 55 16.30 -5.28 -2.51
C ALA A 55 15.78 -3.88 -2.84
N ILE A 56 15.36 -3.11 -1.82
CA ILE A 56 14.98 -1.71 -1.97
C ILE A 56 16.17 -0.89 -2.48
N GLY A 57 17.35 -1.08 -1.87
CA GLY A 57 18.58 -0.37 -2.25
C GLY A 57 18.94 -0.61 -3.72
N ARG A 58 18.95 -1.88 -4.14
CA ARG A 58 19.15 -2.24 -5.55
C ARG A 58 18.11 -1.61 -6.48
N GLY A 59 16.82 -1.70 -6.14
CA GLY A 59 15.75 -1.16 -6.97
C GLY A 59 15.75 0.37 -7.07
N LEU A 60 16.33 1.04 -6.08
CA LEU A 60 16.34 2.49 -5.99
C LEU A 60 17.73 3.12 -6.22
N GLY A 61 18.73 2.33 -6.59
CA GLY A 61 20.10 2.78 -6.89
C GLY A 61 20.86 3.36 -5.69
N ILE A 62 20.56 2.93 -4.47
CA ILE A 62 21.20 3.42 -3.24
C ILE A 62 21.69 2.28 -2.34
N SER A 63 22.58 2.60 -1.40
CA SER A 63 23.06 1.59 -0.45
C SER A 63 21.92 1.11 0.49
N PRO A 64 21.95 -0.15 0.96
CA PRO A 64 21.01 -0.64 1.98
C PRO A 64 21.04 0.21 3.25
N HIS A 65 22.22 0.71 3.64
CA HIS A 65 22.37 1.61 4.78
C HIS A 65 21.61 2.93 4.58
N THR A 66 21.65 3.49 3.36
CA THR A 66 20.87 4.68 3.01
C THR A 66 19.37 4.40 3.07
N VAL A 67 18.93 3.20 2.67
CA VAL A 67 17.53 2.77 2.83
C VAL A 67 17.15 2.72 4.31
N HIS A 68 18.01 2.15 5.15
CA HIS A 68 17.79 2.10 6.60
C HIS A 68 17.57 3.49 7.18
N THR A 69 18.47 4.44 6.89
CA THR A 69 18.32 5.84 7.33
C THR A 69 17.02 6.48 6.84
N HIS A 70 16.62 6.19 5.59
CA HIS A 70 15.33 6.67 5.08
C HIS A 70 14.14 6.06 5.84
N LEU A 71 14.21 4.77 6.20
CA LEU A 71 13.17 4.10 6.98
C LEU A 71 13.08 4.67 8.39
N GLU A 72 14.21 4.90 9.07
CA GLU A 72 14.22 5.51 10.40
C GLU A 72 13.57 6.91 10.39
N ARG A 73 13.95 7.74 9.42
CA ARG A 73 13.36 9.08 9.24
C ARG A 73 11.87 8.99 8.93
N LEU A 74 11.47 8.07 8.07
CA LEU A 74 10.06 7.82 7.72
C LEU A 74 9.26 7.37 8.95
N TYR A 75 9.78 6.42 9.71
CA TYR A 75 9.15 5.90 10.92
C TYR A 75 8.99 6.98 11.98
N HIS A 76 10.06 7.74 12.25
CA HIS A 76 10.04 8.87 13.17
C HIS A 76 9.02 9.93 12.73
N LYS A 77 9.02 10.31 11.44
CA LYS A 77 8.09 11.29 10.88
C LYS A 77 6.63 10.87 11.03
N LEU A 78 6.33 9.58 10.84
CA LEU A 78 4.97 9.06 10.91
C LEU A 78 4.56 8.61 12.32
N GLY A 79 5.45 8.69 13.30
CA GLY A 79 5.21 8.22 14.67
C GLY A 79 5.01 6.70 14.76
N VAL A 80 5.56 5.93 13.83
CA VAL A 80 5.44 4.47 13.79
C VAL A 80 6.77 3.82 14.18
N ARG A 81 6.71 2.57 14.67
CA ARG A 81 7.89 1.86 15.19
C ARG A 81 8.24 0.58 14.42
N SER A 82 7.46 0.24 13.40
CA SER A 82 7.67 -1.00 12.65
C SER A 82 7.14 -0.93 11.23
N ARG A 83 7.62 -1.86 10.42
CA ARG A 83 7.16 -2.10 9.04
C ARG A 83 5.65 -2.32 8.96
N LEU A 84 5.09 -3.12 9.87
CA LEU A 84 3.65 -3.36 9.93
C LEU A 84 2.89 -2.10 10.37
N ALA A 85 3.42 -1.35 11.34
CA ALA A 85 2.80 -0.10 11.78
C ALA A 85 2.77 0.94 10.65
N LEU A 86 3.79 1.00 9.80
CA LEU A 86 3.76 1.82 8.57
C LEU A 86 2.61 1.42 7.65
N VAL A 87 2.45 0.12 7.37
CA VAL A 87 1.38 -0.39 6.50
C VAL A 87 0.01 -0.03 7.07
N VAL A 88 -0.23 -0.30 8.36
CA VAL A 88 -1.48 0.03 9.04
C VAL A 88 -1.76 1.53 9.00
N ARG A 89 -0.74 2.37 9.22
CA ARG A 89 -0.88 3.83 9.18
C ARG A 89 -1.31 4.32 7.80
N VAL A 90 -0.68 3.84 6.73
CA VAL A 90 -1.03 4.20 5.34
C VAL A 90 -2.45 3.75 4.98
N VAL A 91 -2.80 2.50 5.30
CA VAL A 91 -4.15 1.98 5.04
C VAL A 91 -5.22 2.73 5.84
N SER A 92 -4.90 3.15 7.07
CA SER A 92 -5.80 3.94 7.90
C SER A 92 -6.15 5.27 7.25
N GLU A 93 -5.20 5.97 6.63
CA GLU A 93 -5.52 7.23 5.92
C GLU A 93 -6.52 7.03 4.79
N ILE A 94 -6.41 5.92 4.07
CA ILE A 94 -7.29 5.59 2.95
C ILE A 94 -8.71 5.30 3.44
N ASN A 95 -8.85 4.61 4.58
CA ASN A 95 -10.14 4.38 5.20
C ASN A 95 -10.80 5.65 5.76
N HIS A 96 -10.00 6.67 6.11
CA HIS A 96 -10.47 7.98 6.56
C HIS A 96 -10.61 9.00 5.42
N ALA A 97 -10.35 8.59 4.18
CA ALA A 97 -10.69 9.41 3.04
C ALA A 97 -12.21 9.66 3.04
N PRO A 98 -12.68 10.90 2.78
CA PRO A 98 -14.09 11.08 2.46
C PRO A 98 -14.38 10.09 1.34
N ARG A 99 -15.39 9.22 1.53
CA ARG A 99 -15.85 8.25 0.54
C ARG A 99 -16.38 9.02 -0.68
N THR A 100 -15.50 9.61 -1.47
CA THR A 100 -15.84 10.32 -2.70
C THR A 100 -16.00 9.27 -3.78
N ALA A 101 -17.25 8.83 -3.93
CA ALA A 101 -17.87 8.40 -5.17
C ALA A 101 -17.03 7.56 -6.16
N VAL A 102 -16.41 6.46 -5.70
CA VAL A 102 -16.17 5.27 -6.55
C VAL A 102 -16.54 4.02 -5.74
N GLN A 103 -17.83 3.95 -5.39
CA GLN A 103 -18.49 2.68 -5.09
C GLN A 103 -19.78 2.65 -5.90
N THR A 104 -19.62 2.62 -7.22
CA THR A 104 -20.69 2.27 -8.17
C THR A 104 -21.07 0.81 -7.92
N HIS A 105 -22.01 0.64 -7.00
CA HIS A 105 -23.14 -0.28 -7.10
C HIS A 105 -22.87 -1.75 -7.43
N SER A 106 -22.72 -2.58 -6.40
CA SER A 106 -23.40 -3.88 -6.38
C SER A 106 -23.78 -4.28 -4.95
N ARG A 107 -24.67 -3.51 -4.35
CA ARG A 107 -25.54 -4.00 -3.28
C ARG A 107 -26.92 -4.21 -3.91
N ARG A 108 -27.24 -5.44 -4.31
CA ARG A 108 -28.65 -5.82 -4.51
C ARG A 108 -29.28 -6.15 -3.15
N PRO A 109 -30.55 -5.80 -2.95
CA PRO A 109 -31.24 -5.94 -1.67
C PRO A 109 -31.51 -7.41 -1.33
N LYS A 110 -31.52 -7.71 -0.02
CA LYS A 110 -32.14 -8.94 0.51
C LYS A 110 -33.57 -9.01 -0.02
N SER A 111 -33.88 -10.06 -0.78
CA SER A 111 -35.25 -10.43 -1.14
C SER A 111 -35.70 -11.55 -0.21
N LEU A 112 -36.99 -11.47 0.15
CA LEU A 112 -37.80 -12.33 1.03
C LEU A 112 -37.40 -13.81 1.06
#